data_AF-A0AA47NXW4-F1
#
_entry.id   AF-A0AA47NXW4-F1
#
_cell.length_a   1.000
_cell.length_b   1.000
_cell.length_c   1.000
_cell.angle_alpha   90.00
_cell.angle_beta   90.00
_cell.angle_gamma   90.00
#
_symmetry.space_group_name_H-M   'P 1'
#
loop_
_entity.id
_entity.type
_entity.pdbx_description
1 polymer ?
#
loop_
_entity_poly.entity_id
_entity_poly.type
_entity_poly.pdbx_seq_one_letter_code
_entity_poly.pdbx_strand_id
1 'polypeptide(L)'
;MAGIVHRNHHFGGRGYYQRVYVERAKPLKQYTTEELHARFRFGNADIKYIAELVRPKLQRRTRRSHSLSVEEQVLIGLRFYASGTFYQVVGDNIGADKSNVSDVVKAMSIALASLVNQFVSLPKDDQIAQTKHKVFWGGNLPNTIGVIDCTHVHIQAPHERD
;
A
#
# COMPACT_ATOMS: atom_id res chain seq x y z
N MET A 1 53.65 43.05 -14.40
CA MET A 1 52.83 42.66 -15.56
C MET A 1 51.97 41.46 -15.16
N ALA A 2 50.81 41.70 -14.56
CA ALA A 2 49.87 40.63 -14.18
C ALA A 2 48.90 40.41 -15.35
N GLY A 3 49.04 39.30 -16.07
CA GLY A 3 48.13 38.89 -17.14
C GLY A 3 46.96 38.11 -16.55
N ILE A 4 45.78 38.73 -16.53
CA ILE A 4 44.51 38.07 -16.20
C ILE A 4 44.20 37.09 -17.33
N VAL A 5 44.26 35.79 -17.05
CA VAL A 5 43.80 34.75 -17.99
C VAL A 5 42.30 34.59 -17.78
N HIS A 6 41.51 35.23 -18.64
CA HIS A 6 40.08 34.92 -18.76
C HIS A 6 39.91 33.50 -19.30
N ARG A 7 39.67 32.54 -18.41
CA ARG A 7 39.07 31.25 -18.79
C ARG A 7 37.59 31.49 -19.06
N ASN A 8 37.26 31.64 -20.34
CA ASN A 8 35.88 31.55 -20.80
C ASN A 8 35.35 30.15 -20.47
N HIS A 9 34.58 30.05 -19.39
CA HIS A 9 33.71 28.91 -19.17
C HIS A 9 32.61 28.95 -20.24
N HIS A 10 32.77 28.14 -21.29
CA HIS A 10 31.67 27.79 -22.17
C HIS A 10 30.60 27.09 -21.33
N PHE A 11 29.54 27.82 -21.00
CA PHE A 11 28.29 27.24 -20.51
C PHE A 11 27.66 26.45 -21.66
N GLY A 12 28.07 25.20 -21.82
CA GLY A 12 27.38 24.23 -22.65
C GLY A 12 25.94 24.10 -22.14
N GLY A 13 24.97 24.43 -22.99
CA GLY A 13 23.55 24.36 -22.67
C GLY A 13 23.19 22.97 -22.14
N ARG A 14 22.47 22.93 -21.02
CA ARG A 14 21.87 21.69 -20.50
C ARG A 14 20.84 21.22 -21.53
N GLY A 15 21.25 20.35 -22.45
CA GLY A 15 20.32 19.63 -23.31
C GLY A 15 19.28 18.93 -22.44
N TYR A 16 18.01 19.22 -22.68
CA TYR A 16 16.92 18.47 -22.06
C TYR A 16 16.99 17.03 -22.56
N TYR A 17 17.44 16.10 -21.72
CA TYR A 17 17.27 14.68 -22.02
C TYR A 17 15.78 14.37 -22.07
N GLN A 18 15.33 13.82 -23.20
CA GLN A 18 13.95 13.41 -23.37
C GLN A 18 13.61 12.37 -22.30
N ARG A 19 12.53 12.62 -21.54
CA ARG A 19 12.07 11.68 -20.52
C ARG A 19 11.58 10.40 -21.19
N VAL A 20 12.24 9.30 -20.90
CA VAL A 20 11.79 7.96 -21.28
C VAL A 20 10.91 7.42 -20.16
N TYR A 21 9.68 7.05 -20.49
CA TYR A 21 8.73 6.49 -19.53
C TYR A 21 8.67 4.97 -19.71
N VAL A 22 8.79 4.24 -18.61
CA VAL A 22 8.58 2.79 -18.60
C VAL A 22 7.08 2.53 -18.79
N GLU A 23 6.74 1.56 -19.64
CA GLU A 23 5.34 1.13 -19.77
C GLU A 23 4.89 0.48 -18.47
N ARG A 24 3.75 0.94 -17.95
CA ARG A 24 3.19 0.41 -16.72
C ARG A 24 2.46 -0.90 -16.96
N ALA A 25 2.59 -1.82 -16.00
CA ALA A 25 1.78 -3.01 -15.97
C ALA A 25 0.29 -2.65 -15.92
N LYS A 26 -0.57 -3.50 -16.48
CA LYS A 26 -2.04 -3.34 -16.43
C LYS A 26 -2.70 -4.54 -15.74
N PRO A 27 -2.41 -4.82 -14.45
CA PRO A 27 -2.89 -6.01 -13.74
C PRO A 27 -4.39 -6.25 -13.88
N LEU A 28 -5.22 -5.20 -13.78
CA LEU A 28 -6.68 -5.30 -13.85
C LEU A 28 -7.22 -5.76 -15.21
N LYS A 29 -6.40 -5.74 -16.27
CA LYS A 29 -6.74 -6.26 -17.60
C LYS A 29 -6.02 -7.56 -17.93
N GLN A 30 -4.90 -7.83 -17.25
CA GLN A 30 -3.99 -8.93 -17.58
C GLN A 30 -4.22 -10.17 -16.71
N TYR A 31 -4.72 -10.00 -15.49
CA TYR A 31 -4.86 -11.09 -14.53
C TYR A 31 -6.31 -11.52 -14.33
N THR A 32 -6.50 -12.81 -14.08
CA THR A 32 -7.78 -13.36 -13.60
C THR A 32 -8.06 -12.88 -12.17
N THR A 33 -9.28 -13.11 -11.68
CA THR A 33 -9.65 -12.78 -10.29
C THR A 33 -8.78 -13.53 -9.28
N GLU A 34 -8.49 -14.81 -9.54
CA GLU A 34 -7.66 -15.67 -8.70
C GLU A 34 -6.22 -15.15 -8.64
N GLU A 35 -5.67 -14.77 -9.80
CA GLU A 35 -4.33 -14.17 -9.87
C GLU A 35 -4.27 -12.81 -9.17
N LEU A 36 -5.34 -12.01 -9.26
CA LEU A 36 -5.45 -10.76 -8.52
C LEU A 36 -5.48 -11.02 -7.01
N HIS A 37 -6.26 -11.98 -6.52
CA HIS A 37 -6.27 -12.35 -5.11
C HIS A 37 -4.89 -12.84 -4.64
N ALA A 38 -4.22 -13.70 -5.41
CA ALA A 38 -2.90 -14.19 -5.06
C ALA A 38 -1.85 -13.07 -4.94
N ARG A 39 -1.98 -12.00 -5.73
CA ARG A 39 -0.97 -10.94 -5.84
C ARG A 39 -1.27 -9.68 -5.03
N PHE A 40 -2.55 -9.40 -4.79
CA PHE A 40 -3.05 -8.16 -4.19
C PHE A 40 -4.03 -8.41 -3.03
N ARG A 41 -4.39 -9.67 -2.74
CA ARG A 41 -5.42 -10.10 -1.75
C ARG A 41 -6.87 -9.72 -2.09
N PHE A 42 -7.09 -9.06 -3.22
CA PHE A 42 -8.40 -8.54 -3.63
C PHE A 42 -8.72 -8.87 -5.09
N GLY A 43 -10.00 -9.04 -5.39
CA GLY A 43 -10.49 -9.24 -6.75
C GLY A 43 -10.64 -7.92 -7.51
N ASN A 44 -10.97 -8.01 -8.81
CA ASN A 44 -11.10 -6.82 -9.66
C ASN A 44 -12.15 -5.82 -9.14
N ALA A 45 -13.30 -6.34 -8.69
CA ALA A 45 -14.39 -5.52 -8.15
C ALA A 45 -13.98 -4.80 -6.87
N ASP A 46 -13.33 -5.52 -5.94
CA ASP A 46 -12.86 -4.96 -4.67
C ASP A 46 -11.81 -3.87 -4.90
N ILE A 47 -10.87 -4.10 -5.81
CA ILE A 47 -9.83 -3.10 -6.13
C ILE A 47 -10.46 -1.83 -6.69
N LYS A 48 -11.48 -1.95 -7.56
CA LYS A 48 -12.22 -0.79 -8.08
C LYS A 48 -13.00 -0.08 -6.97
N TYR A 49 -13.62 -0.83 -6.07
CA TYR A 49 -14.33 -0.26 -4.93
C TYR A 49 -13.39 0.53 -4.01
N ILE A 50 -12.23 -0.05 -3.67
CA ILE A 50 -11.18 0.62 -2.90
C ILE A 50 -10.70 1.88 -3.63
N ALA A 51 -10.53 1.81 -4.95
CA ALA A 51 -10.15 2.98 -5.75
C ALA A 51 -11.16 4.12 -5.63
N GLU A 52 -12.47 3.84 -5.67
CA GLU A 52 -13.49 4.88 -5.46
C GLU A 52 -13.44 5.45 -4.04
N LEU A 53 -13.27 4.61 -3.01
CA LEU A 53 -13.17 5.06 -1.62
C LEU A 53 -12.01 6.04 -1.40
N VAL A 54 -10.85 5.78 -1.99
CA VAL A 54 -9.64 6.60 -1.78
C VAL A 54 -9.48 7.72 -2.81
N ARG A 55 -10.25 7.71 -3.91
CA ARG A 55 -10.20 8.68 -5.01
C ARG A 55 -10.22 10.14 -4.55
N PRO A 56 -11.09 10.56 -3.61
CA PRO A 56 -11.12 11.96 -3.15
C PRO A 56 -9.79 12.45 -2.57
N LYS A 57 -8.96 11.55 -2.03
CA LYS A 57 -7.66 11.87 -1.43
C LYS A 57 -6.47 11.66 -2.36
N LEU A 58 -6.56 10.72 -3.29
CA LEU A 58 -5.44 10.31 -4.15
C LEU A 58 -5.48 10.90 -5.57
N GLN A 59 -6.63 11.43 -5.99
CA GLN A 59 -6.76 12.01 -7.30
C GLN A 59 -5.96 13.31 -7.41
N ARG A 60 -4.95 13.31 -8.28
CA ARG A 60 -4.15 14.50 -8.56
C ARG A 60 -4.98 15.52 -9.36
N ARG A 61 -4.84 16.80 -9.03
CA ARG A 61 -5.50 17.91 -9.74
C ARG A 61 -5.01 18.07 -11.19
N THR A 62 -3.81 17.57 -11.51
CA THR A 62 -3.25 17.64 -12.87
C THR A 62 -2.82 16.25 -13.36
N ARG A 63 -2.98 16.01 -14.66
CA ARG A 63 -2.49 14.81 -15.36
C ARG A 63 -1.10 15.00 -16.00
N ARG A 64 -0.36 16.04 -15.58
CA ARG A 64 0.95 16.36 -16.16
C ARG A 64 1.96 15.25 -15.86
N SER A 65 2.91 15.03 -16.77
CA SER A 65 4.08 14.15 -16.58
C SER A 65 3.79 12.65 -16.44
N HIS A 66 2.78 12.10 -17.14
CA HIS A 66 2.38 10.69 -16.97
C HIS A 66 2.08 10.37 -15.49
N SER A 67 1.20 11.13 -14.84
CA SER A 67 0.84 10.84 -13.45
C SER A 67 0.22 9.45 -13.29
N LEU A 68 0.41 8.82 -12.12
CA LEU A 68 -0.30 7.59 -11.76
C LEU A 68 -1.81 7.84 -11.67
N SER A 69 -2.62 6.95 -12.25
CA SER A 69 -4.07 6.91 -12.01
C SER A 69 -4.34 6.50 -10.56
N VAL A 70 -5.58 6.69 -10.08
CA VAL A 70 -5.93 6.26 -8.71
C VAL A 70 -5.85 4.73 -8.60
N GLU A 71 -6.28 4.01 -9.64
CA GLU A 71 -6.22 2.56 -9.72
C GLU A 71 -4.77 2.06 -9.71
N GLU A 72 -3.86 2.71 -10.44
CA GLU A 72 -2.43 2.39 -10.40
C GLU A 72 -1.84 2.63 -8.99
N GLN A 73 -2.23 3.72 -8.34
CA GLN A 73 -1.80 4.00 -6.96
C GLN A 73 -2.33 2.94 -5.98
N VAL A 74 -3.59 2.51 -6.14
CA VAL A 74 -4.19 1.44 -5.33
C VAL A 74 -3.47 0.11 -5.55
N LEU A 75 -3.16 -0.26 -6.80
CA LEU A 75 -2.43 -1.49 -7.09
C LEU A 75 -1.03 -1.49 -6.45
N ILE A 76 -0.33 -0.35 -6.46
CA ILE A 76 0.96 -0.18 -5.77
C ILE A 76 0.78 -0.39 -4.26
N GLY A 77 -0.19 0.29 -3.64
CA GLY A 77 -0.44 0.19 -2.21
C GLY A 77 -0.82 -1.23 -1.79
N LEU A 78 -1.78 -1.85 -2.49
CA LEU A 78 -2.23 -3.22 -2.20
C LEU A 78 -1.12 -4.24 -2.40
N ARG A 79 -0.30 -4.09 -3.45
CA ARG A 79 0.86 -4.99 -3.66
C ARG A 79 1.84 -4.90 -2.49
N PHE A 80 2.11 -3.70 -2.00
CA PHE A 80 2.98 -3.50 -0.85
C PHE A 80 2.39 -4.15 0.41
N TYR A 81 1.12 -3.90 0.75
CA TYR A 81 0.49 -4.47 1.94
C TYR A 81 0.35 -5.99 1.89
N ALA A 82 0.06 -6.54 0.70
CA ALA A 82 -0.11 -7.99 0.51
C ALA A 82 1.19 -8.78 0.65
N SER A 83 2.34 -8.17 0.32
CA SER A 83 3.64 -8.84 0.23
C SER A 83 4.65 -8.42 1.30
N GLY A 84 4.47 -7.24 1.92
CA GLY A 84 5.43 -6.68 2.87
C GLY A 84 6.83 -6.46 2.30
N THR A 85 6.99 -6.41 0.98
CA THR A 85 8.30 -6.37 0.30
C THR A 85 8.85 -4.95 0.16
N PHE A 86 10.06 -4.82 -0.41
CA PHE A 86 10.72 -3.53 -0.62
C PHE A 86 10.04 -2.69 -1.72
N TYR A 87 10.05 -1.36 -1.55
CA TYR A 87 9.50 -0.43 -2.55
C TYR A 87 10.10 -0.59 -3.94
N GLN A 88 11.38 -0.97 -4.04
CA GLN A 88 12.03 -1.24 -5.33
C GLN A 88 11.31 -2.39 -6.06
N VAL A 89 11.07 -3.50 -5.38
CA VAL A 89 10.41 -4.68 -5.94
C VAL A 89 8.98 -4.35 -6.37
N VAL A 90 8.24 -3.56 -5.59
CA VAL A 90 6.90 -3.10 -5.98
C VAL A 90 6.95 -2.20 -7.21
N GLY A 91 7.94 -1.30 -7.27
CA GLY A 91 8.17 -0.42 -8.41
C GLY A 91 8.46 -1.18 -9.69
N ASP A 92 9.35 -2.18 -9.63
CA ASP A 92 9.73 -3.03 -10.75
C ASP A 92 8.52 -3.85 -11.28
N ASN A 93 7.62 -4.29 -10.39
CA ASN A 93 6.41 -5.04 -10.77
C ASN A 93 5.39 -4.19 -11.55
N ILE A 94 5.32 -2.88 -11.29
CA ILE A 94 4.27 -2.00 -11.85
C ILE A 94 4.82 -1.02 -12.90
N GLY A 95 6.14 -0.81 -12.96
CA GLY A 95 6.77 0.21 -13.80
C GLY A 95 6.71 1.60 -13.15
N ALA A 96 7.01 1.67 -11.86
CA ALA A 96 7.10 2.92 -11.09
C ALA A 96 8.46 3.03 -10.39
N ASP A 97 8.99 4.25 -10.27
CA ASP A 97 10.20 4.46 -9.48
C ASP A 97 9.94 4.29 -7.98
N LYS A 98 10.99 3.93 -7.26
CA LYS A 98 10.96 3.70 -5.81
C LYS A 98 10.39 4.88 -5.03
N SER A 99 10.73 6.12 -5.40
CA SER A 99 10.23 7.32 -4.71
C SER A 99 8.72 7.47 -4.89
N ASN A 100 8.21 7.28 -6.10
CA ASN A 100 6.78 7.31 -6.38
C ASN A 100 6.04 6.21 -5.62
N VAL A 101 6.60 4.99 -5.53
CA VAL A 101 6.02 3.91 -4.72
C VAL A 101 5.93 4.33 -3.24
N SER A 102 7.01 4.87 -2.68
CA SER A 102 7.04 5.33 -1.29
C SER A 102 5.97 6.40 -1.02
N ASP A 103 5.86 7.40 -1.90
CA ASP A 103 4.86 8.47 -1.79
C ASP A 103 3.43 7.93 -1.88
N VAL A 104 3.20 6.97 -2.79
CA VAL A 104 1.90 6.33 -2.97
C VAL A 104 1.52 5.49 -1.75
N VAL A 105 2.42 4.67 -1.21
CA VAL A 105 2.16 3.87 0.00
C VAL A 105 1.81 4.77 1.17
N LYS A 106 2.54 5.89 1.35
CA LYS A 106 2.23 6.88 2.37
C LYS A 106 0.85 7.51 2.16
N ALA A 107 0.54 7.96 0.95
CA ALA A 107 -0.76 8.58 0.64
C ALA A 107 -1.93 7.59 0.82
N MET A 108 -1.78 6.35 0.36
CA MET A 108 -2.73 5.27 0.58
C MET A 108 -2.95 4.99 2.06
N SER A 109 -1.88 4.89 2.86
CA SER A 109 -1.97 4.64 4.30
C SER A 109 -2.76 5.75 5.00
N ILE A 110 -2.48 7.01 4.69
CA ILE A 110 -3.21 8.17 5.25
C ILE A 110 -4.69 8.16 4.82
N ALA A 111 -4.97 7.82 3.55
CA ALA A 111 -6.33 7.75 3.05
C ALA A 111 -7.14 6.64 3.74
N LEU A 112 -6.59 5.43 3.84
CA LEU A 112 -7.24 4.30 4.52
C LEU A 112 -7.43 4.58 6.02
N ALA A 113 -6.41 5.13 6.69
CA ALA A 113 -6.52 5.47 8.11
C ALA A 113 -7.67 6.45 8.39
N SER A 114 -7.94 7.38 7.48
CA SER A 114 -9.07 8.30 7.65
C SER A 114 -10.45 7.68 7.48
N LEU A 115 -10.52 6.48 6.91
CA LEU A 115 -11.75 5.72 6.74
C LEU A 115 -11.97 4.73 7.89
N VAL A 116 -11.01 4.56 8.80
CA VAL A 116 -11.04 3.49 9.82
C VAL A 116 -12.34 3.51 10.65
N ASN A 117 -12.82 4.69 11.04
CA ASN A 117 -14.03 4.83 11.85
C ASN A 117 -15.33 4.45 11.10
N GLN A 118 -15.29 4.32 9.78
CA GLN A 118 -16.44 3.87 8.97
C GLN A 118 -16.52 2.35 8.90
N PHE A 119 -15.40 1.65 9.06
CA PHE A 119 -15.30 0.19 8.84
C PHE A 119 -14.94 -0.60 10.11
N VAL A 120 -14.30 0.05 11.08
CA VAL A 120 -13.82 -0.57 12.31
C VAL A 120 -14.48 0.10 13.50
N SER A 121 -15.19 -0.68 14.29
CA SER A 121 -15.73 -0.27 15.58
C SER A 121 -15.23 -1.21 16.67
N LEU A 122 -14.76 -0.64 17.76
CA LEU A 122 -14.45 -1.40 18.97
C LEU A 122 -15.70 -1.48 19.86
N PRO A 123 -15.89 -2.57 20.61
CA PRO A 123 -16.99 -2.67 21.55
C PRO A 123 -16.88 -1.57 22.60
N LYS A 124 -18.02 -0.96 22.93
CA LYS A 124 -18.14 0.01 24.03
C LYS A 124 -18.17 -0.70 25.38
N ASP A 125 -17.98 0.05 26.48
CA ASP A 125 -17.87 -0.50 27.84
C ASP A 125 -18.99 -1.47 28.23
N ASP A 126 -20.23 -1.16 27.84
CA ASP A 126 -21.42 -1.98 28.06
C ASP A 126 -21.45 -3.28 27.22
N GLN A 127 -20.71 -3.30 26.12
CA GLN A 127 -20.61 -4.42 25.18
C GLN A 127 -19.38 -5.30 25.41
N ILE A 128 -18.35 -4.81 26.14
CA ILE A 128 -17.07 -5.52 26.33
C ILE A 128 -17.29 -6.93 26.91
N ALA A 129 -18.11 -7.06 27.95
CA ALA A 129 -18.37 -8.35 28.60
C ALA A 129 -19.00 -9.35 27.63
N GLN A 130 -19.99 -8.90 26.84
CA GLN A 130 -20.66 -9.74 25.86
C GLN A 130 -19.73 -10.13 24.72
N THR A 131 -18.88 -9.21 24.24
CA THR A 131 -17.91 -9.49 23.18
C THR A 131 -16.86 -10.49 23.65
N LYS A 132 -16.31 -10.33 24.86
CA LYS A 132 -15.39 -11.31 25.46
C LYS A 132 -16.01 -12.71 25.53
N HIS A 133 -17.26 -12.78 25.95
CA HIS A 133 -17.99 -14.05 26.02
C HIS A 133 -18.12 -14.68 24.63
N LYS A 134 -18.57 -13.92 23.62
CA LYS A 134 -18.71 -14.41 22.24
C LYS A 134 -17.39 -14.92 21.65
N VAL A 135 -16.30 -14.16 21.85
CA VAL A 135 -14.98 -14.55 21.32
C VAL A 135 -14.42 -15.78 22.04
N PHE A 136 -14.62 -15.88 23.35
CA PHE A 136 -14.23 -17.08 24.11
C PHE A 136 -14.96 -18.32 23.60
N TRP A 137 -16.28 -18.26 23.40
CA TRP A 137 -17.04 -19.41 22.89
C TRP A 137 -16.74 -19.74 21.43
N GLY A 138 -16.37 -18.75 20.61
CA GLY A 138 -16.03 -18.95 19.20
C GLY A 138 -14.63 -19.49 18.96
N GLY A 139 -13.67 -19.21 19.85
CA GLY A 139 -12.25 -19.51 19.59
C GLY A 139 -11.40 -19.83 20.80
N ASN A 140 -11.99 -20.00 22.00
CA ASN A 140 -11.28 -20.21 23.27
C ASN A 140 -10.23 -19.13 23.57
N LEU A 141 -10.46 -17.90 23.11
CA LEU A 141 -9.58 -16.76 23.36
C LEU A 141 -10.10 -15.95 24.54
N PRO A 142 -9.56 -16.13 25.76
CA PRO A 142 -10.02 -15.40 26.94
C PRO A 142 -9.69 -13.92 26.82
N ASN A 143 -10.50 -13.08 27.46
CA ASN A 143 -10.30 -11.62 27.55
C ASN A 143 -10.13 -10.88 26.21
N THR A 144 -10.57 -11.48 25.09
CA THR A 144 -10.41 -10.90 23.75
C THR A 144 -11.64 -10.11 23.35
N ILE A 145 -11.46 -8.87 22.88
CA ILE A 145 -12.56 -7.95 22.51
C ILE A 145 -12.73 -7.77 21.00
N GLY A 146 -11.91 -8.46 20.20
CA GLY A 146 -11.92 -8.40 18.74
C GLY A 146 -10.73 -9.16 18.19
N VAL A 147 -10.88 -9.65 16.96
CA VAL A 147 -9.86 -10.44 16.27
C VAL A 147 -9.87 -10.02 14.80
N ILE A 148 -8.69 -9.78 14.22
CA ILE A 148 -8.52 -9.46 12.81
C ILE A 148 -7.49 -10.45 12.27
N ASP A 149 -7.89 -11.24 11.27
CA ASP A 149 -7.03 -12.18 10.53
C ASP A 149 -6.01 -12.91 11.44
N CYS A 150 -6.52 -13.77 12.34
CA CYS A 150 -5.67 -14.50 13.26
C CYS A 150 -5.38 -15.93 12.78
N THR A 151 -4.17 -16.40 13.07
CA THR A 151 -3.87 -17.84 13.07
C THR A 151 -3.78 -18.29 14.52
N HIS A 152 -4.63 -19.24 14.93
CA HIS A 152 -4.55 -19.83 16.26
C HIS A 152 -3.42 -20.87 16.29
N VAL A 153 -2.34 -20.57 17.01
CA VAL A 153 -1.19 -21.48 17.17
C VAL A 153 -1.26 -22.10 18.55
N HIS A 154 -1.39 -23.42 18.61
CA HIS A 154 -1.36 -24.14 19.87
C HIS A 154 0.06 -24.18 20.42
N ILE A 155 0.28 -23.61 21.61
CA ILE A 155 1.54 -23.70 22.34
C ILE A 155 1.41 -24.81 23.38
N GLN A 156 2.19 -25.88 23.22
CA GLN A 156 2.29 -26.92 24.24
C GLN A 156 2.97 -26.34 25.48
N ALA A 157 2.39 -26.60 26.66
CA ALA A 157 3.02 -26.23 27.91
C ALA A 157 4.38 -26.96 28.04
N PRO A 158 5.42 -26.31 28.56
CA PRO A 158 6.68 -26.99 28.83
C PRO A 158 6.43 -28.18 29.76
N HIS A 159 6.99 -29.34 29.43
CA HIS A 159 7.14 -30.43 30.38
C HIS A 159 8.15 -30.00 31.46
N GLU A 160 7.97 -30.48 32.69
CA GLU A 160 8.86 -30.18 33.82
C GLU A 160 10.33 -30.26 33.41
N ARG A 161 11.13 -29.30 33.88
CA ARG A 161 12.57 -29.31 33.69
C ARG A 161 13.15 -30.43 34.54
N ASP A 162 13.82 -31.38 33.91
CA ASP A 162 14.82 -32.23 34.59
C ASP A 162 15.93 -31.37 35.21
#